data_AF-A0A3D3NVM2-F1
#
_entry.id   AF-A0A3D3NVM2-F1
#
_cell.length_a   1.000
_cell.length_b   1.000
_cell.length_c   1.000
_cell.angle_alpha   90.00
_cell.angle_beta   90.00
_cell.angle_gamma   90.00
#
_symmetry.space_group_name_H-M   'P 1'
#
loop_
_entity.id
_entity.type
_entity.pdbx_description
1 polymer ?
#
loop_
_entity_poly.entity_id
_entity_poly.type
_entity_poly.pdbx_seq_one_letter_code
_entity_poly.pdbx_strand_id
1 'polypeptide(L)'
;AFACALGKIYTFGPTFRAENSNTARHAAEFWMIEPEMAFFDLSADMTLAEENVRYLVKAMLDECGEELEFFGRFVDKTLEARLRQTLEKPFERFSYTEAVDLLLKSGRAFEHPVIWGEGLQTEHERFIAEEHVRGPVTIFDYPKSIKPFYMRQNDDGRTVAAMDLLVPGIGEI
;
A
#
# COMPACT_ATOMS: atom_id res chain seq x y z
N ALA A 1 -12.67 17.62 8.23
CA ALA A 1 -13.16 19.01 8.41
C ALA A 1 -12.67 19.93 7.28
N PHE A 2 -11.35 20.09 7.07
CA PHE A 2 -10.81 20.97 6.04
C PHE A 2 -11.17 20.57 4.60
N ALA A 3 -11.18 19.27 4.26
CA ALA A 3 -11.59 18.82 2.93
C ALA A 3 -13.02 19.25 2.57
N CYS A 4 -13.95 19.30 3.55
CA CYS A 4 -15.31 19.79 3.32
C CYS A 4 -15.37 21.29 2.98
N ALA A 5 -14.36 22.08 3.39
CA ALA A 5 -14.31 23.52 3.15
C ALA A 5 -13.43 23.89 1.95
N LEU A 6 -12.32 23.18 1.75
CA LEU A 6 -11.27 23.49 0.77
C LEU A 6 -11.25 22.54 -0.43
N GLY A 7 -12.06 21.48 -0.40
CA GLY A 7 -12.15 20.48 -1.46
C GLY A 7 -11.01 19.46 -1.38
N LYS A 8 -9.79 19.85 -1.70
CA LYS A 8 -8.62 18.97 -1.76
C LYS A 8 -7.51 19.51 -0.87
N ILE A 9 -7.10 18.74 0.13
CA ILE A 9 -6.03 19.11 1.07
C ILE A 9 -5.08 17.93 1.27
N TYR A 10 -3.89 18.20 1.80
CA TYR A 10 -3.01 17.17 2.32
C TYR A 10 -2.27 17.69 3.55
N THR A 11 -1.96 16.80 4.49
CA THR A 11 -0.99 17.08 5.54
C THR A 11 0.40 16.60 5.10
N PHE A 12 1.43 17.21 5.64
CA PHE A 12 2.78 16.65 5.63
C PHE A 12 3.42 17.02 6.97
N GLY A 13 3.46 16.06 7.89
CA GLY A 13 3.86 16.32 9.27
C GLY A 13 4.35 15.07 10.01
N PRO A 14 4.97 15.27 11.18
CA PRO A 14 5.42 14.18 12.03
C PRO A 14 4.22 13.51 12.71
N THR A 15 4.29 12.19 12.83
CA THR A 15 3.33 11.33 13.53
C THR A 15 4.08 10.38 14.45
N PHE A 16 3.39 9.93 15.50
CA PHE A 16 4.02 9.21 16.60
C PHE A 16 3.24 7.94 16.94
N ARG A 17 3.95 6.83 17.14
CA ARG A 17 3.40 5.56 17.63
C ARG A 17 4.15 5.13 18.88
N ALA A 18 3.42 4.87 19.96
CA ALA A 18 3.98 4.49 21.26
C ALA A 18 3.99 2.97 21.50
N GLU A 19 3.92 2.18 20.43
CA GLU A 19 3.97 0.73 20.51
C GLU A 19 5.38 0.23 20.87
N ASN A 20 5.47 -0.77 21.74
CA ASN A 20 6.75 -1.39 22.11
C ASN A 20 7.20 -2.37 21.02
N SER A 21 7.51 -1.85 19.84
CA SER A 21 7.87 -2.61 18.65
C SER A 21 9.32 -2.30 18.25
N ASN A 22 10.21 -3.29 18.35
CA ASN A 22 11.61 -3.15 17.97
C ASN A 22 11.89 -4.02 16.73
N THR A 23 11.47 -3.53 15.56
CA THR A 23 11.72 -4.19 14.26
C THR A 23 12.41 -3.22 13.31
N ALA A 24 12.98 -3.73 12.22
CA ALA A 24 13.67 -2.91 11.21
C ALA A 24 12.73 -1.98 10.40
N ARG A 25 11.41 -2.05 10.62
CA ARG A 25 10.40 -1.32 9.83
C ARG A 25 9.58 -0.34 10.65
N HIS A 26 9.67 -0.37 11.98
CA HIS A 26 8.88 0.50 12.85
C HIS A 26 9.74 1.61 13.43
N ALA A 27 9.18 2.82 13.46
CA ALA A 27 9.75 3.98 14.13
C ALA A 27 8.69 4.58 15.06
N ALA A 28 9.12 5.05 16.24
CA ALA A 28 8.24 5.73 17.19
C ALA A 28 7.83 7.13 16.71
N GLU A 29 8.64 7.74 15.84
CA GLU A 29 8.40 9.01 15.16
C GLU A 29 8.72 8.82 13.67
N PHE A 30 7.79 9.21 12.81
CA PHE A 30 7.93 9.17 11.35
C PHE A 30 7.08 10.28 10.72
N TRP A 31 7.20 10.47 9.41
CA TRP A 31 6.44 11.49 8.69
C TRP A 31 5.37 10.83 7.84
N MET A 32 4.16 11.40 7.88
CA MET A 32 3.07 10.98 6.99
C MET A 32 2.67 12.13 6.07
N ILE A 33 2.28 11.75 4.86
CA ILE A 33 1.60 12.60 3.90
C ILE A 33 0.17 12.08 3.78
N GLU A 34 -0.82 12.86 4.22
CA GLU A 34 -2.21 12.39 4.31
C GLU A 34 -3.12 13.29 3.45
N PRO A 35 -3.34 12.94 2.17
CA PRO A 35 -4.29 13.65 1.32
C PRO A 35 -5.74 13.31 1.70
N GLU A 36 -6.63 14.30 1.62
CA GLU A 36 -8.07 14.13 1.80
C GLU A 36 -8.83 14.98 0.77
N MET A 37 -9.75 14.35 0.03
CA MET A 37 -10.45 14.98 -1.08
C MET A 37 -11.97 14.81 -0.97
N ALA A 38 -12.70 15.92 -0.90
CA ALA A 38 -14.14 15.91 -1.00
C ALA A 38 -14.60 15.40 -2.38
N PHE A 39 -15.72 14.67 -2.39
CA PHE A 39 -16.35 14.08 -3.58
C PHE A 39 -15.57 12.93 -4.24
N PHE A 40 -14.54 12.40 -3.57
CA PHE A 40 -13.85 11.20 -4.00
C PHE A 40 -14.53 9.96 -3.39
N ASP A 41 -14.71 8.93 -4.20
CA ASP A 41 -15.04 7.58 -3.73
C ASP A 41 -13.75 6.74 -3.61
N LEU A 42 -13.88 5.49 -3.18
CA LEU A 42 -12.74 4.59 -3.01
C LEU A 42 -11.97 4.37 -4.33
N SER A 43 -12.66 4.37 -5.48
CA SER A 43 -12.01 4.17 -6.77
C SER A 43 -11.15 5.37 -7.16
N ALA A 44 -11.66 6.58 -6.90
CA ALA A 44 -10.90 7.81 -7.09
C ALA A 44 -9.72 7.90 -6.12
N ASP A 45 -9.88 7.45 -4.88
CA ASP A 45 -8.81 7.39 -3.87
C ASP A 45 -7.68 6.43 -4.27
N MET A 46 -8.03 5.20 -4.65
CA MET A 46 -7.06 4.23 -5.19
C MET A 46 -6.31 4.79 -6.41
N THR A 47 -7.03 5.45 -7.32
CA THR A 47 -6.41 6.05 -8.52
C THR A 47 -5.43 7.15 -8.14
N LEU A 48 -5.77 8.00 -7.16
CA LEU A 48 -4.86 9.04 -6.69
C LEU A 48 -3.60 8.45 -6.04
N ALA A 49 -3.75 7.42 -5.21
CA ALA A 49 -2.61 6.75 -4.57
C ALA A 49 -1.65 6.16 -5.63
N GLU A 50 -2.19 5.50 -6.65
CA GLU A 50 -1.43 4.95 -7.77
C GLU A 50 -0.70 6.05 -8.57
N GLU A 51 -1.38 7.14 -8.91
CA GLU A 51 -0.80 8.29 -9.61
C GLU A 51 0.29 8.97 -8.78
N ASN A 52 0.10 9.09 -7.46
CA ASN A 52 1.08 9.67 -6.55
C ASN A 52 2.38 8.85 -6.52
N VAL A 53 2.28 7.52 -6.32
CA VAL A 53 3.45 6.64 -6.32
C VAL A 53 4.16 6.67 -7.68
N ARG A 54 3.42 6.61 -8.79
CA ARG A 54 4.04 6.72 -10.13
C ARG A 54 4.76 8.05 -10.31
N TYR A 55 4.16 9.15 -9.88
CA TYR A 55 4.78 10.47 -9.98
C TYR A 55 6.10 10.54 -9.19
N LEU A 56 6.09 10.09 -7.93
CA LEU A 56 7.28 10.11 -7.07
C LEU A 56 8.39 9.20 -7.60
N VAL A 57 8.05 7.99 -8.05
CA VAL A 57 9.04 7.07 -8.64
C VAL A 57 9.64 7.66 -9.91
N LYS A 58 8.82 8.28 -10.77
CA LYS A 58 9.30 8.95 -11.98
C LYS A 58 10.21 10.13 -11.63
N ALA A 59 9.82 10.98 -10.67
CA ALA A 59 10.65 12.09 -10.23
C ALA A 59 12.01 11.63 -9.71
N MET A 60 12.06 10.56 -8.90
CA MET A 60 13.33 9.98 -8.44
C MET A 60 14.21 9.49 -9.60
N LEU A 61 13.64 8.81 -10.59
CA LEU A 61 14.38 8.31 -11.77
C LEU A 61 14.91 9.44 -12.65
N ASP A 62 14.16 10.54 -12.77
CA ASP A 62 14.52 11.68 -13.60
C ASP A 62 15.51 12.64 -12.91
N GLU A 63 15.42 12.78 -11.58
CA GLU A 63 16.10 13.84 -10.83
C GLU A 63 17.21 13.34 -9.87
N CYS A 64 17.21 12.06 -9.48
CA CYS A 64 18.11 11.51 -8.45
C CYS A 64 19.08 10.44 -8.99
N GLY A 65 19.58 10.62 -10.21
CA GLY A 65 20.41 9.61 -10.89
C GLY A 65 21.68 9.22 -10.13
N GLU A 66 22.39 10.19 -9.53
CA GLU A 66 23.62 9.94 -8.77
C GLU A 66 23.36 9.11 -7.51
N GLU A 67 22.32 9.45 -6.74
CA GLU A 67 21.90 8.70 -5.56
C GLU A 67 21.44 7.30 -5.92
N LEU A 68 20.62 7.16 -6.98
CA LEU A 68 20.14 5.85 -7.44
C LEU A 68 21.30 4.96 -7.90
N GLU A 69 22.30 5.50 -8.59
CA GLU A 69 23.51 4.77 -8.96
C GLU A 69 24.30 4.33 -7.72
N PHE A 70 24.45 5.22 -6.73
CA PHE A 70 25.14 4.92 -5.48
C PHE A 70 24.44 3.78 -4.71
N PHE A 71 23.13 3.91 -4.47
CA PHE A 71 22.34 2.86 -3.79
C PHE A 71 22.29 1.56 -4.61
N GLY A 72 22.22 1.67 -5.94
CA GLY A 72 22.29 0.52 -6.85
C GLY A 72 23.59 -0.27 -6.74
N ARG A 73 24.72 0.42 -6.53
CA ARG A 73 26.03 -0.23 -6.38
C ARG A 73 26.24 -0.86 -5.01
N PHE A 74 25.83 -0.17 -3.95
CA PHE A 74 26.26 -0.51 -2.59
C PHE A 74 25.17 -1.12 -1.69
N VAL A 75 23.89 -0.96 -2.03
CA VAL A 75 22.77 -1.41 -1.19
C VAL A 75 21.91 -2.46 -1.90
N ASP A 76 21.37 -2.12 -3.07
CA ASP A 76 20.47 -3.02 -3.81
C ASP A 76 20.66 -2.89 -5.32
N LYS A 77 21.33 -3.89 -5.91
CA LYS A 77 21.60 -3.98 -7.35
C LYS A 77 20.34 -4.03 -8.22
N THR A 78 19.19 -4.31 -7.63
CA THR A 78 17.90 -4.40 -8.33
C THR A 78 17.05 -3.13 -8.18
N LEU A 79 17.52 -2.12 -7.45
CA LEU A 79 16.77 -0.90 -7.13
C LEU A 79 16.19 -0.21 -8.36
N GLU A 80 17.04 0.15 -9.33
CA GLU A 80 16.58 0.89 -10.52
C GLU A 80 15.60 0.05 -11.35
N ALA A 81 15.89 -1.25 -11.52
CA ALA A 81 15.01 -2.16 -12.24
C ALA A 81 13.63 -2.28 -11.56
N ARG A 82 13.59 -2.34 -10.23
CA ARG A 82 12.34 -2.37 -9.45
C ARG A 82 11.55 -1.07 -9.57
N LEU A 83 12.21 0.09 -9.48
CA LEU A 83 11.57 1.39 -9.67
C LEU A 83 10.96 1.52 -11.08
N ARG A 84 11.71 1.13 -12.12
CA ARG A 84 11.19 1.11 -13.50
C ARG A 84 10.01 0.16 -13.66
N GLN A 85 10.08 -1.02 -13.05
CA GLN A 85 8.97 -1.98 -13.06
C GLN A 85 7.68 -1.40 -12.43
N THR A 86 7.80 -0.63 -11.33
CA THR A 86 6.64 0.04 -10.73
C THR A 86 5.98 1.05 -11.68
N LEU A 87 6.73 1.69 -12.56
CA LEU A 87 6.16 2.60 -13.58
C LEU A 87 5.54 1.86 -14.76
N GLU A 88 6.20 0.81 -15.24
CA GLU A 88 5.82 0.08 -16.45
C GLU A 88 4.61 -0.83 -16.24
N LYS A 89 4.43 -1.35 -15.01
CA LYS A 89 3.32 -2.26 -14.71
C LYS A 89 2.03 -1.51 -14.34
N PRO A 90 0.86 -2.05 -14.74
CA PRO A 90 -0.40 -1.61 -14.16
C PRO A 90 -0.39 -1.89 -12.66
N PHE A 91 -1.13 -1.08 -11.92
CA PHE A 91 -1.39 -1.37 -10.51
C PHE A 91 -2.62 -2.25 -10.51
N GLU A 92 -2.43 -3.53 -10.19
CA GLU A 92 -3.53 -4.47 -10.14
C GLU A 92 -4.42 -4.16 -8.94
N ARG A 93 -5.73 -4.40 -9.03
CA ARG A 93 -6.67 -4.18 -7.93
C ARG A 93 -7.39 -5.47 -7.60
N PHE A 94 -7.39 -5.86 -6.33
CA PHE A 94 -8.14 -7.01 -5.83
C PHE A 94 -8.96 -6.61 -4.61
N SER A 95 -10.17 -7.12 -4.49
CA SER A 95 -10.84 -7.08 -3.19
C SER A 95 -10.07 -7.95 -2.18
N TYR A 96 -10.18 -7.64 -0.90
CA TYR A 96 -9.64 -8.46 0.18
C TYR A 96 -10.10 -9.92 0.07
N THR A 97 -11.36 -10.12 -0.32
CA THR A 97 -11.92 -11.47 -0.50
C THR A 97 -11.21 -12.22 -1.64
N GLU A 98 -10.94 -11.56 -2.76
CA GLU A 98 -10.16 -12.14 -3.86
C GLU A 98 -8.71 -12.41 -3.45
N ALA A 99 -8.09 -11.52 -2.66
CA ALA A 99 -6.74 -11.72 -2.13
C ALA A 99 -6.66 -12.97 -1.22
N VAL A 100 -7.62 -13.14 -0.30
CA VAL A 100 -7.73 -14.35 0.55
C VAL A 100 -7.92 -15.61 -0.30
N ASP A 101 -8.83 -15.57 -1.28
CA ASP A 101 -9.07 -16.67 -2.20
C ASP A 101 -7.83 -17.07 -2.99
N LEU A 102 -7.08 -16.08 -3.48
CA LEU A 102 -5.83 -16.25 -4.21
C LEU A 102 -4.78 -16.94 -3.33
N LEU A 103 -4.62 -16.46 -2.09
CA LEU A 103 -3.68 -17.01 -1.12
C LEU A 103 -4.02 -18.47 -0.79
N LEU A 104 -5.29 -18.79 -0.54
CA LEU A 104 -5.75 -20.16 -0.28
C LEU A 104 -5.56 -21.09 -1.48
N LYS A 105 -5.75 -20.58 -2.71
CA LYS A 105 -5.55 -21.33 -3.95
C LYS A 105 -4.09 -21.47 -4.38
N SER A 106 -3.16 -20.72 -3.77
CA SER A 106 -1.74 -20.72 -4.14
C SER A 106 -1.03 -22.06 -3.87
N GLY A 107 -1.56 -22.87 -2.95
CA GLY A 107 -0.89 -24.09 -2.49
C GLY A 107 0.38 -23.83 -1.67
N ARG A 108 0.69 -22.57 -1.34
CA ARG A 108 1.85 -22.19 -0.52
C ARG A 108 1.55 -22.40 0.96
N ALA A 109 2.54 -22.92 1.68
CA ALA A 109 2.53 -22.91 3.13
C ALA A 109 3.00 -21.53 3.62
N PHE A 110 2.14 -20.87 4.39
CA PHE A 110 2.44 -19.61 5.09
C PHE A 110 2.65 -19.90 6.57
N GLU A 111 3.47 -19.09 7.24
CA GLU A 111 3.68 -19.21 8.69
C GLU A 111 2.40 -18.83 9.45
N HIS A 112 1.74 -17.77 8.99
CA HIS A 112 0.46 -17.31 9.48
C HIS A 112 -0.68 -17.85 8.59
N PRO A 113 -1.71 -18.44 9.20
CA PRO A 113 -2.84 -18.97 8.44
C PRO A 113 -3.59 -17.85 7.73
N VAL A 114 -4.10 -18.15 6.54
CA VAL A 114 -4.92 -17.22 5.76
C VAL A 114 -6.38 -17.46 6.13
N ILE A 115 -6.98 -16.52 6.86
CA ILE A 115 -8.34 -16.61 7.37
C ILE A 115 -9.11 -15.34 6.99
N TRP A 116 -10.25 -15.51 6.30
CA TRP A 116 -11.11 -14.37 5.98
C TRP A 116 -11.64 -13.75 7.28
N GLY A 117 -11.47 -12.43 7.43
CA GLY A 117 -11.79 -11.69 8.66
C GLY A 117 -10.58 -11.34 9.52
N GLU A 118 -9.39 -11.90 9.21
CA GLU A 118 -8.12 -11.54 9.84
C GLU A 118 -7.26 -10.66 8.92
N GLY A 119 -6.36 -9.88 9.52
CA GLY A 119 -5.43 -9.04 8.77
C GLY A 119 -4.42 -9.86 7.98
N LEU A 120 -4.16 -9.45 6.74
CA LEU A 120 -3.07 -10.01 5.95
C LEU A 120 -1.74 -9.73 6.66
N GLN A 121 -0.86 -10.72 6.69
CA GLN A 121 0.48 -10.56 7.22
C GLN A 121 1.43 -10.14 6.10
N THR A 122 2.57 -9.56 6.46
CA THR A 122 3.58 -9.13 5.48
C THR A 122 4.00 -10.24 4.50
N GLU A 123 4.05 -11.50 4.92
CA GLU A 123 4.36 -12.61 4.01
C GLU A 123 3.28 -12.84 2.94
N HIS A 124 2.00 -12.58 3.27
CA HIS A 124 0.87 -12.71 2.37
C HIS A 124 0.89 -11.58 1.33
N GLU A 125 1.07 -10.35 1.80
CA GLU A 125 1.21 -9.14 0.98
C GLU A 125 2.37 -9.26 0.00
N ARG A 126 3.54 -9.68 0.50
CA ARG A 126 4.73 -9.88 -0.33
C ARG A 126 4.52 -10.99 -1.34
N PHE A 127 3.85 -12.09 -0.99
CA PHE A 127 3.54 -13.13 -1.98
C PHE A 127 2.67 -12.58 -3.13
N ILE A 128 1.62 -11.81 -2.81
CA ILE A 128 0.74 -11.21 -3.82
C ILE A 128 1.54 -10.25 -4.72
N ALA A 129 2.26 -9.29 -4.13
CA ALA A 129 2.97 -8.27 -4.88
C ALA A 129 4.21 -8.80 -5.63
N GLU A 130 5.04 -9.64 -4.99
CA GLU A 130 6.35 -10.06 -5.50
C GLU A 130 6.29 -11.32 -6.36
N GLU A 131 5.38 -12.26 -6.10
CA GLU A 131 5.37 -13.56 -6.77
C GLU A 131 4.17 -13.74 -7.70
N HIS A 132 2.97 -13.34 -7.27
CA HIS A 132 1.78 -13.47 -8.10
C HIS A 132 1.70 -12.35 -9.16
N VAL A 133 1.57 -11.09 -8.72
CA VAL A 133 1.46 -9.91 -9.59
C VAL A 133 2.81 -9.53 -10.18
N ARG A 134 3.89 -9.72 -9.39
CA ARG A 134 5.25 -9.25 -9.70
C ARG A 134 5.28 -7.75 -9.98
N GLY A 135 4.52 -6.97 -9.23
CA GLY A 135 4.24 -5.55 -9.48
C GLY A 135 3.42 -4.92 -8.36
N PRO A 136 3.11 -3.61 -8.46
CA PRO A 136 2.30 -2.92 -7.48
C PRO A 136 0.84 -3.40 -7.52
N VAL A 137 0.20 -3.43 -6.36
CA VAL A 137 -1.15 -3.98 -6.19
C VAL A 137 -1.91 -3.25 -5.09
N THR A 138 -3.17 -2.92 -5.34
CA THR A 138 -4.08 -2.33 -4.37
C THR A 138 -5.07 -3.37 -3.90
N ILE A 139 -5.14 -3.62 -2.59
CA ILE A 139 -6.15 -4.50 -1.98
C ILE A 139 -7.24 -3.64 -1.36
N PHE A 140 -8.51 -3.89 -1.67
CA PHE A 140 -9.63 -3.05 -1.22
C PHE A 140 -10.80 -3.82 -0.60
N ASP A 141 -11.76 -3.12 0.02
CA ASP A 141 -12.96 -3.73 0.65
C ASP A 141 -12.65 -4.73 1.78
N TYR A 142 -11.89 -4.28 2.78
CA TYR A 142 -11.52 -5.08 3.94
C TYR A 142 -12.69 -5.35 4.91
N PRO A 143 -12.62 -6.42 5.74
CA PRO A 143 -13.61 -6.70 6.76
C PRO A 143 -13.74 -5.55 7.76
N LYS A 144 -14.98 -5.18 8.08
CA LYS A 144 -15.29 -4.09 9.02
C LYS A 144 -14.64 -4.28 10.40
N SER A 145 -14.48 -5.52 10.85
CA SER A 145 -13.99 -5.85 12.19
C SER A 145 -12.52 -5.55 12.44
N ILE A 146 -11.72 -5.39 11.37
CA ILE A 146 -10.26 -5.20 11.46
C ILE A 146 -9.79 -3.84 10.97
N LYS A 147 -10.72 -2.93 10.65
CA LYS A 147 -10.42 -1.60 10.15
C LYS A 147 -11.03 -0.51 11.05
N PRO A 148 -10.49 0.71 11.03
CA PRO A 148 -10.98 1.81 11.85
C PRO A 148 -12.46 2.16 11.64
N PHE A 149 -13.09 2.70 12.69
CA PHE A 149 -14.53 2.99 12.73
C PHE A 149 -15.01 4.02 11.70
N TYR A 150 -14.12 4.84 11.15
CA TYR A 150 -14.48 5.94 10.24
C TYR A 150 -14.65 5.49 8.78
N MET A 151 -14.23 4.28 8.44
CA MET A 151 -14.33 3.79 7.07
C MET A 151 -15.79 3.54 6.69
N ARG A 152 -16.19 3.96 5.48
CA ARG A 152 -17.57 3.79 4.99
C ARG A 152 -17.91 2.30 4.95
N GLN A 153 -18.99 1.90 5.59
CA GLN A 153 -19.51 0.54 5.46
C GLN A 153 -20.05 0.30 4.05
N ASN A 154 -19.64 -0.80 3.44
CA ASN A 154 -20.14 -1.22 2.14
C ASN A 154 -21.54 -1.81 2.23
N ASP A 155 -22.20 -1.89 1.07
CA ASP A 155 -23.60 -2.29 0.97
C ASP A 155 -23.80 -3.79 1.32
N ASP A 156 -22.72 -4.58 1.33
CA ASP A 156 -22.72 -5.99 1.76
C ASP A 156 -22.86 -6.18 3.29
N GLY A 157 -22.74 -5.11 4.06
CA GLY A 157 -22.81 -5.10 5.52
C GLY A 157 -21.64 -5.77 6.26
N ARG A 158 -20.62 -6.24 5.55
CA ARG A 158 -19.49 -7.03 6.09
C ARG A 158 -18.15 -6.34 5.89
N THR A 159 -18.01 -5.59 4.81
CA THR A 159 -16.77 -4.88 4.45
C THR A 159 -16.90 -3.37 4.61
N VAL A 160 -15.76 -2.69 4.59
CA VAL A 160 -15.66 -1.24 4.57
C VAL A 160 -14.81 -0.80 3.39
N ALA A 161 -15.09 0.39 2.87
CA ALA A 161 -14.35 1.03 1.78
C ALA A 161 -12.95 1.46 2.26
N ALA A 162 -12.08 0.47 2.40
CA ALA A 162 -10.68 0.58 2.75
C ALA A 162 -9.84 0.15 1.56
N MET A 163 -8.64 0.70 1.41
CA MET A 163 -7.64 0.21 0.47
C MET A 163 -6.26 0.27 1.11
N ASP A 164 -5.43 -0.71 0.80
CA ASP A 164 -4.00 -0.72 1.12
C ASP A 164 -3.23 -0.91 -0.20
N LEU A 165 -2.24 -0.07 -0.46
CA LEU A 165 -1.41 -0.14 -1.65
C LEU A 165 -0.11 -0.86 -1.31
N LEU A 166 0.19 -1.94 -2.03
CA LEU A 166 1.39 -2.75 -1.85
C LEU A 166 2.36 -2.55 -3.00
N VAL A 167 3.63 -2.36 -2.69
CA VAL A 167 4.73 -2.31 -3.65
C VAL A 167 5.76 -3.42 -3.40
N PRO A 168 6.33 -4.04 -4.46
CA PRO A 168 7.33 -5.09 -4.30
C PRO A 168 8.51 -4.68 -3.41
N GLY A 169 8.96 -5.58 -2.53
CA GLY A 169 10.11 -5.40 -1.64
C GLY A 169 9.76 -4.82 -0.27
N ILE A 170 8.76 -3.92 -0.19
CA ILE A 170 8.38 -3.26 1.07
C ILE A 170 7.10 -3.90 1.64
N GLY A 171 6.07 -4.08 0.83
CA GLY A 171 4.71 -4.37 1.27
C GLY A 171 3.85 -3.11 1.17
N GLU A 172 3.00 -2.88 2.17
CA GLU A 172 2.21 -1.64 2.30
C GLU A 172 3.11 -0.38 2.25
N ILE A 173 2.69 0.61 1.45
CA ILE A 173 3.34 1.92 1.30
C ILE A 173 2.38 3.07 1.61
#